data_AF-A0A8X7BNJ5-F1
#
_entry.id   AF-A0A8X7BNJ5-F1
#
_cell.length_a   1.000
_cell.length_b   1.000
_cell.length_c   1.000
_cell.angle_alpha   90.00
_cell.angle_beta   90.00
_cell.angle_gamma   90.00
#
_symmetry.space_group_name_H-M   'P 1'
#
loop_
_entity.id
_entity.type
_entity.pdbx_description
1 polymer ?
#
loop_
_entity_poly.entity_id
_entity_poly.type
_entity_poly.pdbx_seq_one_letter_code
_entity_poly.pdbx_strand_id
1 'polypeptide(L)'
;MDVSKELVRSCFLYDFKLGLSASASSRRICQAFGDSSVTEHMARHWFQKFRSGDLSLSDKARTVRPQALDDETQQAAIEEDSSQTCGELSRQFNTSSEKVRLHLHSLGKMYRLSKWVPNTLLEVHKQQQAAACLSLLSCHIAHPYSIRC
;
A
#
# COMPACT_ATOMS: atom_id res chain seq x y z
N MET A 1 -22.18 -27.73 -3.86
CA MET A 1 -20.75 -27.96 -3.64
C MET A 1 -20.03 -26.81 -4.32
N ASP A 2 -19.24 -26.01 -3.60
CA ASP A 2 -18.50 -24.90 -4.22
C ASP A 2 -17.28 -25.48 -4.95
N VAL A 3 -17.28 -25.41 -6.27
CA VAL A 3 -16.18 -25.93 -7.08
C VAL A 3 -15.11 -24.86 -7.18
N SER A 4 -13.91 -25.17 -6.69
CA SER A 4 -12.78 -24.24 -6.77
C SER A 4 -12.54 -23.78 -8.22
N LYS A 5 -12.41 -22.47 -8.41
CA LYS A 5 -12.17 -21.85 -9.73
C LYS A 5 -10.90 -22.40 -10.39
N GLU A 6 -9.88 -22.72 -9.61
CA GLU A 6 -8.62 -23.28 -10.10
C GLU A 6 -8.81 -24.70 -10.67
N LEU A 7 -9.68 -25.49 -10.05
CA LEU A 7 -10.00 -26.84 -10.52
C LEU A 7 -10.72 -26.77 -11.87
N VAL A 8 -11.69 -25.88 -12.01
CA VAL A 8 -12.39 -25.64 -13.28
C VAL A 8 -11.40 -25.22 -14.39
N ARG A 9 -10.47 -24.32 -14.07
CA ARG A 9 -9.43 -23.86 -15.02
C ARG A 9 -8.49 -24.99 -15.42
N SER A 10 -8.14 -25.87 -14.48
CA SER A 10 -7.35 -27.07 -14.73
C SER A 10 -8.07 -28.02 -15.69
N CYS A 11 -9.39 -28.22 -15.51
CA CYS A 11 -10.21 -29.01 -16.43
C CYS A 11 -10.23 -28.40 -17.84
N PHE A 12 -10.36 -27.07 -17.97
CA PHE A 12 -10.27 -26.41 -19.27
C PHE A 12 -8.92 -26.64 -19.95
N LEU A 13 -7.82 -26.56 -19.20
CA LEU A 13 -6.48 -26.80 -19.74
C LEU A 13 -6.31 -28.25 -20.21
N TYR A 14 -6.80 -29.21 -19.41
CA TYR A 14 -6.79 -30.63 -19.76
C TYR A 14 -7.59 -30.90 -21.06
N ASP A 15 -8.83 -30.43 -21.12
CA ASP A 15 -9.70 -30.60 -22.30
C ASP A 15 -9.13 -29.90 -23.55
N PHE A 16 -8.48 -28.75 -23.37
CA PHE A 16 -7.77 -28.05 -24.45
C PHE A 16 -6.61 -28.89 -25.00
N LYS A 17 -5.81 -29.54 -24.13
CA LYS A 17 -4.71 -30.44 -24.54
C LYS A 17 -5.21 -31.70 -25.25
N LEU A 18 -6.42 -32.16 -24.93
CA LEU A 18 -7.10 -33.24 -25.66
C LEU A 18 -7.67 -32.81 -27.02
N GLY A 19 -7.60 -31.53 -27.38
CA GLY A 19 -8.13 -31.02 -28.64
C GLY A 19 -9.66 -30.87 -28.66
N LEU A 20 -10.30 -30.84 -27.48
CA LEU A 20 -11.74 -30.59 -27.40
C LEU A 20 -12.07 -29.13 -27.78
N SER A 21 -13.34 -28.86 -28.09
CA SER A 21 -13.83 -27.50 -28.25
C SER A 21 -14.24 -26.90 -26.90
N ALA A 22 -14.21 -25.57 -26.79
CA ALA A 22 -14.65 -24.87 -25.58
C ALA A 22 -16.10 -25.21 -25.19
N SER A 23 -16.99 -25.38 -26.18
CA SER A 23 -18.39 -25.74 -25.95
C SER A 23 -18.58 -27.19 -25.49
N ALA A 24 -17.75 -28.12 -25.97
CA ALA A 24 -17.73 -29.50 -25.48
C ALA A 24 -17.21 -29.55 -24.05
N SER A 25 -16.14 -28.81 -23.75
CA SER A 25 -15.55 -28.73 -22.41
C SER A 25 -16.53 -28.13 -21.40
N SER A 26 -17.23 -27.02 -21.74
CA SER A 26 -18.22 -26.44 -20.84
C SER A 26 -19.37 -27.40 -20.52
N ARG A 27 -19.86 -28.15 -21.51
CA ARG A 27 -20.91 -29.17 -21.28
C ARG A 27 -20.42 -30.31 -20.39
N ARG A 28 -19.21 -30.82 -20.64
CA ARG A 28 -18.58 -31.89 -19.85
C ARG A 28 -18.36 -31.48 -18.39
N ILE A 29 -17.91 -30.24 -18.17
CA ILE A 29 -17.70 -29.69 -16.83
C ILE A 29 -19.06 -29.48 -16.13
N CYS A 30 -20.06 -28.91 -16.78
CA CYS A 30 -21.41 -28.81 -16.20
C CYS A 30 -22.00 -30.19 -15.86
N GLN A 31 -21.80 -31.19 -16.72
CA GLN A 31 -22.25 -32.56 -16.43
C GLN A 31 -21.58 -33.16 -15.19
N ALA A 32 -20.30 -32.86 -14.95
CA ALA A 32 -19.56 -33.39 -13.81
C ALA A 32 -19.82 -32.62 -12.49
N PHE A 33 -20.01 -31.30 -12.57
CA PHE A 33 -20.03 -30.41 -11.41
C PHE A 33 -21.40 -29.77 -11.12
N GLY A 34 -22.37 -29.92 -12.03
CA GLY A 34 -23.72 -29.38 -11.94
C GLY A 34 -24.07 -28.45 -13.10
N ASP A 35 -25.34 -28.48 -13.49
CA ASP A 35 -25.86 -27.56 -14.50
C ASP A 35 -25.72 -26.12 -14.00
N SER A 36 -24.88 -25.33 -14.68
CA SER A 36 -24.45 -23.95 -14.36
C SER A 36 -23.12 -23.79 -13.61
N SER A 37 -22.30 -24.84 -13.46
CA SER A 37 -20.94 -24.66 -12.90
C SER A 37 -20.05 -23.76 -13.74
N VAL A 38 -20.21 -23.78 -15.07
CA VAL A 38 -19.46 -22.93 -16.01
C VAL A 38 -20.33 -22.47 -17.16
N THR A 39 -19.98 -21.33 -17.74
CA THR A 39 -20.58 -20.84 -18.99
C THR A 39 -19.67 -21.13 -20.17
N GLU A 40 -20.26 -21.28 -21.37
CA GLU A 40 -19.47 -21.40 -22.61
C GLU A 40 -18.57 -20.17 -22.83
N HIS A 41 -19.01 -18.98 -22.40
CA HIS A 41 -18.21 -17.76 -22.46
C HIS A 41 -16.91 -17.90 -21.65
N MET A 42 -16.98 -18.45 -20.43
CA MET A 42 -15.79 -18.72 -19.62
C MET A 42 -14.86 -19.72 -20.31
N ALA A 43 -15.39 -20.81 -20.86
CA ALA A 43 -14.60 -21.79 -21.58
C ALA A 43 -13.89 -21.16 -22.78
N ARG A 44 -14.58 -20.34 -23.58
CA ARG A 44 -13.98 -19.63 -24.73
C ARG A 44 -12.86 -18.69 -24.32
N HIS A 45 -13.05 -17.93 -23.24
CA HIS A 45 -12.03 -17.03 -22.71
C HIS A 45 -10.75 -17.80 -22.32
N TRP A 46 -10.88 -18.90 -21.58
CA TRP A 46 -9.73 -19.73 -21.19
C TRP A 46 -9.05 -20.39 -22.38
N PHE A 47 -9.83 -20.92 -23.33
CA PHE A 47 -9.28 -21.52 -24.54
C PHE A 47 -8.54 -20.50 -25.41
N GLN A 48 -9.02 -19.26 -25.48
CA GLN A 48 -8.30 -18.19 -26.17
C GLN A 48 -6.96 -17.87 -25.50
N LYS A 49 -6.93 -17.81 -24.15
CA LYS A 49 -5.71 -17.62 -23.37
C LYS A 49 -4.69 -18.75 -23.64
N PHE A 50 -5.16 -20.00 -23.68
CA PHE A 50 -4.30 -21.15 -23.98
C PHE A 50 -3.78 -21.16 -25.41
N ARG A 51 -4.60 -20.73 -26.39
CA ARG A 51 -4.15 -20.55 -27.78
C ARG A 51 -3.08 -19.47 -27.94
N SER A 52 -3.09 -18.44 -27.09
CA SER A 52 -2.01 -17.43 -27.06
C SER A 52 -0.74 -17.92 -26.33
N GLY A 53 -0.69 -19.18 -25.91
CA GLY A 53 0.48 -19.79 -25.24
C GLY A 53 0.53 -19.58 -23.73
N ASP A 54 -0.42 -18.85 -23.14
CA ASP A 54 -0.48 -18.58 -21.71
C ASP A 54 -1.28 -19.70 -21.00
N LEU A 55 -0.56 -20.68 -20.44
CA LEU A 55 -1.16 -21.82 -19.72
C LEU A 55 -1.33 -21.56 -18.21
N SER A 56 -1.13 -20.34 -17.74
CA SER A 56 -1.26 -20.02 -16.32
C SER A 56 -2.71 -20.17 -15.85
N LEU A 57 -2.95 -20.87 -14.74
CA LEU A 57 -4.28 -21.05 -14.16
C LEU A 57 -4.67 -19.93 -13.18
N SER A 58 -3.71 -19.08 -12.82
CA SER A 58 -3.95 -17.91 -11.99
C SER A 58 -4.58 -16.77 -12.81
N ASP A 59 -5.34 -15.94 -12.12
CA ASP A 59 -5.72 -14.65 -12.66
C ASP A 59 -4.47 -13.76 -12.74
N LYS A 60 -4.34 -13.00 -13.82
CA LYS A 60 -3.32 -11.95 -13.85
C LYS A 60 -3.59 -11.00 -12.70
N ALA A 61 -2.52 -10.51 -12.07
CA ALA A 61 -2.64 -9.46 -11.06
C ALA A 61 -3.58 -8.40 -11.61
N ARG A 62 -4.67 -8.12 -10.89
CA ARG A 62 -5.57 -7.04 -11.28
C ARG A 62 -4.71 -5.79 -11.33
N THR A 63 -4.64 -5.16 -12.50
CA THR A 63 -4.08 -3.83 -12.62
C THR A 63 -4.91 -2.94 -11.71
N VAL A 64 -4.37 -2.65 -10.53
CA VAL A 64 -4.96 -1.65 -9.65
C VAL A 64 -4.89 -0.36 -10.45
N ARG A 65 -6.02 0.34 -10.54
CA ARG A 65 -6.04 1.66 -11.19
C ARG A 65 -4.93 2.49 -10.53
N PRO A 66 -3.99 3.07 -11.30
CA PRO A 66 -2.95 3.91 -10.73
C PRO A 66 -3.61 4.94 -9.83
N GLN A 67 -3.17 5.05 -8.57
CA GLN A 67 -3.60 6.18 -7.76
C GLN A 67 -3.13 7.43 -8.49
N ALA A 68 -4.05 8.38 -8.71
CA ALA A 68 -3.74 9.63 -9.41
C ALA A 68 -2.80 10.55 -8.61
N LEU A 69 -2.35 10.10 -7.45
CA LEU A 69 -1.42 10.76 -6.56
C LEU A 69 -0.14 9.93 -6.60
N ASP A 70 0.95 10.58 -6.95
CA ASP A 70 2.27 9.98 -6.91
C ASP A 70 2.78 10.02 -5.46
N ASP A 71 3.01 8.84 -4.90
CA ASP A 71 3.37 8.65 -3.49
C ASP A 71 4.68 9.38 -3.15
N GLU A 72 5.64 9.41 -4.09
CA GLU A 72 6.95 10.03 -3.89
C GLU A 72 6.85 11.55 -3.76
N THR A 73 6.14 12.21 -4.68
CA THR A 73 5.93 13.66 -4.62
C THR A 73 5.13 14.10 -3.39
N GLN A 74 4.11 13.33 -2.99
CA GLN A 74 3.36 13.65 -1.78
C GLN A 74 4.20 13.44 -0.51
N GLN A 75 5.02 12.39 -0.47
CA GLN A 75 5.92 12.14 0.66
C GLN A 75 6.95 13.26 0.81
N ALA A 76 7.54 13.73 -0.30
CA ALA A 76 8.48 14.86 -0.29
C ALA A 76 7.84 16.13 0.28
N ALA A 77 6.60 16.47 -0.12
CA ALA A 77 5.89 17.64 0.40
C ALA A 77 5.61 17.56 1.91
N ILE A 78 5.29 16.36 2.42
CA ILE A 78 5.06 16.13 3.86
C ILE A 78 6.37 16.21 4.66
N GLU A 79 7.49 15.75 4.08
CA GLU A 79 8.81 15.85 4.72
C GLU A 79 9.34 17.29 4.75
N GLU A 80 9.03 18.09 3.72
CA GLU A 80 9.34 19.52 3.67
C GLU A 80 8.54 20.30 4.73
N ASP A 81 7.23 20.05 4.85
CA ASP A 81 6.38 20.68 5.86
C ASP A 81 5.33 19.72 6.42
N SER A 82 5.69 19.07 7.53
CA SER A 82 4.80 18.16 8.25
C SER A 82 3.60 18.82 8.94
N SER A 83 3.52 20.15 8.96
CA SER A 83 2.43 20.90 9.59
C SER A 83 1.24 21.17 8.65
N GLN A 84 1.40 20.89 7.36
CA GLN A 84 0.36 21.10 6.34
C GLN A 84 -0.91 20.30 6.63
N THR A 85 -2.03 20.95 6.37
CA THR A 85 -3.35 20.34 6.46
C THR A 85 -3.67 19.53 5.21
N CYS A 86 -4.57 18.55 5.33
CA CYS A 86 -5.09 17.80 4.17
C CYS A 86 -5.71 18.73 3.10
N GLY A 87 -6.24 19.89 3.49
CA GLY A 87 -6.80 20.88 2.58
C GLY A 87 -5.73 21.63 1.77
N GLU A 88 -4.57 21.92 2.36
CA GLU A 88 -3.45 22.55 1.65
C GLU A 88 -2.82 21.57 0.65
N LEU A 89 -2.57 20.33 1.08
CA LEU A 89 -2.13 19.25 0.21
C LEU A 89 -3.13 19.01 -0.93
N SER A 90 -4.44 19.04 -0.66
CA SER A 90 -5.48 18.92 -1.68
C SER A 90 -5.36 19.98 -2.78
N ARG A 91 -5.06 21.23 -2.42
CA ARG A 91 -4.85 22.32 -3.39
C ARG A 91 -3.54 22.14 -4.16
N GLN A 92 -2.47 21.74 -3.48
CA GLN A 92 -1.16 21.50 -4.12
C GLN A 92 -1.22 20.38 -5.16
N PHE A 93 -1.86 19.26 -4.81
CA PHE A 93 -1.96 18.07 -5.66
C PHE A 93 -3.21 18.04 -6.56
N ASN A 94 -3.99 19.13 -6.59
CA ASN A 94 -5.24 19.24 -7.37
C ASN A 94 -6.17 18.02 -7.20
N THR A 95 -6.29 17.54 -5.97
CA THR A 95 -7.06 16.34 -5.61
C THR A 95 -8.07 16.68 -4.52
N SER A 96 -8.96 15.76 -4.16
CA SER A 96 -9.87 15.99 -3.03
C SER A 96 -9.16 15.75 -1.69
N SER A 97 -9.51 16.53 -0.65
CA SER A 97 -8.99 16.33 0.71
C SER A 97 -9.22 14.91 1.24
N GLU A 98 -10.31 14.26 0.81
CA GLU A 98 -10.60 12.87 1.17
C GLU A 98 -9.60 11.89 0.55
N LYS A 99 -9.19 12.10 -0.70
CA LYS A 99 -8.14 11.29 -1.32
C LYS A 99 -6.80 11.48 -0.61
N VAL A 100 -6.44 12.71 -0.27
CA VAL A 100 -5.23 13.00 0.52
C VAL A 100 -5.27 12.27 1.85
N ARG A 101 -6.40 12.34 2.58
CA ARG A 101 -6.56 11.69 3.88
C ARG A 101 -6.42 10.16 3.78
N LEU A 102 -7.11 9.54 2.83
CA LEU A 102 -7.01 8.09 2.59
C LEU A 102 -5.58 7.68 2.22
N HIS A 103 -4.91 8.49 1.42
CA HIS A 103 -3.55 8.22 0.99
C HIS A 103 -2.52 8.39 2.12
N LEU A 104 -2.64 9.45 2.94
CA LEU A 104 -1.84 9.62 4.16
C LEU A 104 -1.98 8.42 5.10
N HIS A 105 -3.20 7.90 5.22
CA HIS A 105 -3.47 6.70 6.00
C HIS A 105 -2.79 5.45 5.41
N SER A 106 -2.78 5.26 4.08
CA SER A 106 -2.04 4.15 3.46
C SER A 106 -0.52 4.27 3.63
N LEU A 107 0.01 5.49 3.71
CA LEU A 107 1.42 5.77 4.02
C LEU A 107 1.76 5.65 5.53
N GLY A 108 0.76 5.35 6.39
CA GLY A 108 0.96 5.28 7.84
C GLY A 108 1.24 6.63 8.52
N LYS A 109 0.96 7.75 7.85
CA LYS A 109 1.10 9.09 8.41
C LYS A 109 -0.12 9.42 9.25
N MET A 110 0.10 10.00 10.44
CA MET A 110 -0.95 10.46 11.34
C MET A 110 -0.63 11.85 11.85
N TYR A 111 -1.67 12.64 12.07
CA TYR A 111 -1.53 13.93 12.71
C TYR A 111 -1.08 13.75 14.17
N ARG A 112 -0.07 14.52 14.58
CA ARG A 112 0.38 14.64 15.96
C ARG A 112 0.48 16.10 16.33
N LEU A 113 -0.03 16.45 17.50
CA LEU A 113 0.14 17.79 18.05
C LEU A 113 1.62 18.04 18.34
N SER A 114 2.09 19.23 17.94
CA SER A 114 3.41 19.70 18.33
C SER A 114 3.52 19.75 19.85
N LYS A 115 4.70 19.40 20.37
CA LYS A 115 4.99 19.57 21.80
C LYS A 115 4.99 21.06 22.13
N TRP A 116 4.30 21.44 23.19
CA TRP A 116 4.33 22.81 23.68
C TRP A 116 5.73 23.14 24.21
N VAL A 117 6.32 24.24 23.72
CA VAL A 117 7.62 24.75 24.18
C VAL A 117 7.36 26.09 24.85
N PRO A 118 7.66 26.24 26.17
CA PRO A 118 7.27 27.40 26.96
C PRO A 118 7.77 28.76 26.45
N ASN A 119 8.85 28.81 25.68
CA ASN A 119 9.36 30.04 25.08
C ASN A 119 10.09 29.77 23.76
N THR A 120 9.89 30.65 22.79
CA THR A 120 10.69 30.69 21.56
C THR A 120 12.09 31.19 21.92
N LEU A 121 13.01 30.27 22.20
CA LEU A 121 14.39 30.62 22.57
C LEU A 121 15.12 31.22 21.37
N LEU A 122 15.67 32.42 21.54
CA LEU A 122 16.69 32.98 20.66
C LEU A 122 17.90 32.04 20.60
N GLU A 123 18.58 32.01 19.46
CA GLU A 123 19.72 31.11 19.23
C GLU A 123 20.82 31.29 20.29
N VAL A 124 21.05 32.53 20.74
CA VAL A 124 21.98 32.86 21.82
C VAL A 124 21.59 32.17 23.14
N HIS A 125 20.30 32.16 23.48
CA HIS A 125 19.82 31.49 24.70
C HIS A 125 19.97 29.97 24.59
N LYS A 126 19.78 29.38 23.41
CA LYS A 126 20.02 27.94 23.18
C LYS A 126 21.50 27.59 23.37
N GLN A 127 22.40 28.40 22.81
CA GLN A 127 23.85 28.20 22.95
C GLN A 127 24.31 28.32 24.40
N GLN A 128 23.82 29.33 25.14
CA GLN A 128 24.10 29.49 26.57
C GLN A 128 23.59 28.30 27.39
N GLN A 129 22.35 27.85 27.12
CA GLN A 129 21.78 26.70 27.80
C GLN A 129 22.59 25.43 27.52
N ALA A 130 22.96 25.18 26.26
CA ALA A 130 23.79 24.04 25.87
C ALA A 130 25.17 24.07 26.56
N ALA A 131 25.84 25.22 26.58
CA ALA A 131 27.13 25.39 27.23
C ALA A 131 27.06 25.15 28.74
N ALA A 132 26.03 25.67 29.41
CA ALA A 132 25.79 25.43 30.82
C ALA A 132 25.56 23.93 31.12
N CYS A 133 24.72 23.27 30.32
CA CYS A 133 24.47 21.83 30.45
C CYS A 133 25.74 21.00 30.24
N LEU A 134 26.55 21.31 29.23
CA LEU A 134 27.81 20.60 28.97
C LEU A 134 28.83 20.78 30.09
N SER A 135 28.94 22.01 30.62
CA SER A 135 29.80 22.30 31.77
C SER A 135 29.38 21.50 33.01
N LEU A 136 28.07 21.49 33.32
CA LEU A 136 27.52 20.70 34.42
C LEU A 136 27.73 19.19 34.23
N LEU A 137 27.55 18.68 33.01
CA LEU A 137 27.82 17.28 32.68
C LEU A 137 29.30 16.93 32.90
N SER A 138 30.20 17.78 32.41
CA SER A 138 31.64 17.58 32.56
C SER A 138 32.07 17.61 34.02
N CYS A 139 31.50 18.51 34.83
CA CYS A 139 31.75 18.55 36.27
C CYS A 139 31.21 17.29 36.97
N HIS A 140 30.04 16.79 36.58
CA HIS A 140 29.48 15.56 37.15
C HIS A 140 30.30 14.33 36.81
N ILE A 141 30.80 14.21 35.57
CA ILE A 141 31.70 13.12 35.15
C ILE A 141 33.04 13.20 35.89
N ALA A 142 33.60 14.40 36.09
CA ALA A 142 34.86 14.58 36.80
C ALA A 142 34.73 14.34 38.32
N HIS A 143 33.58 14.64 38.91
CA HIS A 143 33.34 14.55 40.35
C HIS A 143 31.98 13.90 40.68
N PRO A 144 31.83 12.58 40.48
CA PRO A 144 30.55 11.88 40.54
C PRO A 144 29.87 11.89 41.93
N TYR A 145 30.60 12.21 43.00
CA TYR A 145 30.10 12.22 44.38
C TYR A 145 30.26 13.57 45.11
N SER A 146 30.60 14.66 44.41
CA SER A 146 30.67 15.99 45.03
C SER A 146 29.28 16.63 45.07
N ILE A 147 28.62 16.55 46.23
CA ILE A 147 27.45 17.37 46.53
C ILE A 147 27.96 18.81 46.71
N ARG A 148 27.67 19.69 45.74
CA ARG A 148 27.90 21.13 45.92
C ARG A 148 26.84 21.65 46.90
N CYS A 149 27.28 22.06 48.09
CA CYS A 149 26.54 22.98 48.96
C CYS A 149 26.44 24.37 48.32
#